data_AF-A0A2K9C9Y1-F1
#
_entry.id   AF-A0A2K9C9Y1-F1
#
_cell.length_a   1.000
_cell.length_b   1.000
_cell.length_c   1.000
_cell.angle_alpha   90.00
_cell.angle_beta   90.00
_cell.angle_gamma   90.00
#
_symmetry.space_group_name_H-M   'P 1'
#
loop_
_entity.id
_entity.type
_entity.pdbx_description
1 polymer ?
#
loop_
_entity_poly.entity_id
_entity_poly.type
_entity_poly.pdbx_seq_one_letter_code
_entity_poly.pdbx_strand_id
1 'polypeptide(L)' 'MTKFLLPALLIGACASLAGCSSPSIITLNDGRELQALDQPHFDRASGFYEFEQLDGKRTRINKDQVRTITDL' A
#
# COMPACT_ATOMS: atom_id res chain seq x y z
N MET A 1 -3.91 19.46 44.98
CA MET A 1 -4.75 18.49 44.25
C MET A 1 -4.24 18.41 42.80
N THR A 2 -3.08 17.81 42.63
CA THR A 2 -2.25 17.89 41.41
C THR A 2 -2.53 16.71 40.46
N LYS A 3 -3.81 16.40 40.23
CA LYS A 3 -4.24 15.10 39.68
C LYS A 3 -5.14 15.20 38.44
N PHE A 4 -4.88 16.18 37.58
CA PHE A 4 -5.53 16.29 36.26
C PHE A 4 -4.55 16.60 35.12
N LEU A 5 -3.23 16.60 35.38
CA LEU A 5 -2.21 16.85 34.36
C LEU A 5 -1.63 15.57 33.74
N LEU A 6 -2.20 14.39 34.02
CA LEU A 6 -1.71 13.11 33.47
C LEU A 6 -2.42 12.59 32.20
N PRO A 7 -3.67 12.93 31.83
CA PRO A 7 -4.30 12.28 30.67
C PRO A 7 -3.94 12.95 29.32
N ALA A 8 -3.34 14.15 29.34
CA ALA A 8 -3.05 14.91 28.12
C ALA A 8 -1.85 14.35 27.31
N LEU A 9 -0.97 13.55 27.91
CA LEU A 9 0.25 13.07 27.25
C LEU A 9 0.03 11.81 26.38
N LEU A 10 -1.06 11.07 26.60
CA LEU A 10 -1.28 9.77 25.95
C LEU A 10 -1.94 9.85 24.56
N ILE A 11 -2.54 10.99 24.20
CA ILE A 11 -3.28 11.13 22.93
C ILE A 11 -2.36 11.50 21.74
N GLY A 12 -1.17 12.04 22.01
CA GLY A 12 -0.24 12.50 20.96
C GLY A 12 0.56 11.38 20.26
N ALA A 13 0.62 10.17 20.85
CA ALA A 13 1.54 9.12 20.38
C ALA A 13 0.97 8.20 19.28
N CYS A 14 -0.34 8.26 18.98
CA CYS A 14 -0.96 7.39 17.97
C CYS A 14 -1.08 8.03 16.57
N ALA A 15 -0.69 9.29 16.38
CA ALA A 15 -0.85 9.98 15.09
C ALA A 15 0.28 9.71 14.08
N SER A 16 1.36 9.02 14.47
CA SER A 16 2.55 8.84 13.63
C SER A 16 2.64 7.50 12.89
N LEU A 17 1.66 6.61 13.03
CA LEU A 17 1.57 5.39 12.20
C LEU A 17 0.86 5.70 10.86
N ALA A 18 1.17 6.83 10.25
CA ALA A 18 0.93 7.02 8.82
C ALA A 18 1.91 6.07 8.13
N GLY A 19 1.40 4.94 7.64
CA GLY A 19 2.21 3.92 6.98
C GLY A 19 3.07 4.55 5.90
N CYS A 20 4.39 4.35 5.99
CA CYS A 20 5.30 4.59 4.89
C CYS A 20 5.04 3.51 3.83
N SER A 21 3.92 3.60 3.12
CA SER A 21 3.64 2.75 1.98
C SER A 21 4.40 3.36 0.80
N SER A 22 5.41 2.65 0.28
CA SER A 22 6.14 3.05 -0.92
C SER A 22 5.25 2.83 -2.13
N PRO A 23 4.72 3.89 -2.77
CA PRO A 23 3.81 3.74 -3.88
C PRO A 23 4.56 3.17 -5.08
N SER A 24 3.93 2.25 -5.81
CA SER A 24 4.50 1.60 -6.98
C SER A 24 3.56 1.79 -8.18
N ILE A 25 4.11 1.98 -9.37
CA ILE A 25 3.37 2.07 -10.63
C ILE A 25 3.49 0.76 -11.38
N ILE A 26 2.35 0.13 -11.67
CA ILE A 26 2.27 -1.10 -12.44
C ILE A 26 1.68 -0.75 -13.81
N THR A 27 2.50 -0.82 -14.85
CA THR A 27 2.06 -0.59 -16.23
C THR A 27 1.60 -1.91 -16.83
N LEU A 28 0.37 -1.93 -17.34
CA LEU A 28 -0.21 -3.08 -18.03
C LEU A 28 0.11 -3.06 -19.52
N ASN A 29 -0.01 -4.23 -20.16
CA ASN A 29 0.12 -4.39 -21.60
C ASN A 29 -0.93 -3.61 -22.42
N ASP A 30 -2.05 -3.26 -21.80
CA ASP A 30 -3.09 -2.41 -22.42
C ASP A 30 -2.80 -0.91 -22.32
N GLY A 31 -1.70 -0.52 -21.66
CA GLY A 31 -1.32 0.88 -21.45
C GLY A 31 -1.95 1.53 -20.21
N ARG A 32 -2.73 0.79 -19.41
CA ARG A 32 -3.21 1.30 -18.13
C ARG A 32 -2.08 1.30 -17.10
N GLU A 33 -2.08 2.32 -16.27
CA GLU A 33 -1.17 2.45 -15.13
C GLU A 33 -1.97 2.27 -13.85
N LEU A 34 -1.59 1.27 -13.05
CA LEU A 34 -2.20 1.02 -11.76
C LEU A 34 -1.26 1.47 -10.67
N GLN A 35 -1.76 2.36 -9.82
CA GLN A 35 -1.04 2.82 -8.65
C GLN A 35 -1.32 1.86 -7.50
N ALA A 36 -0.27 1.22 -7.03
CA ALA A 36 -0.27 0.45 -5.81
C ALA A 36 0.19 1.34 -4.66
N LEU A 37 -0.48 1.24 -3.51
CA LEU A 37 -0.05 1.88 -2.27
C LEU A 37 1.22 1.22 -1.74
N ASP A 38 1.34 -0.08 -1.95
CA ASP A 38 2.40 -0.94 -1.48
C ASP A 38 3.07 -1.71 -2.63
N GLN A 39 4.17 -2.38 -2.30
CA GLN A 39 4.92 -3.18 -3.26
C GLN A 39 4.08 -4.39 -3.72
N PRO A 40 3.92 -4.63 -5.03
CA PRO A 40 3.18 -5.79 -5.51
C PRO A 40 3.84 -7.11 -5.10
N HIS A 41 3.06 -7.99 -4.46
CA HIS A 41 3.49 -9.31 -4.03
C HIS A 41 3.18 -10.35 -5.10
N PHE A 42 4.18 -11.09 -5.56
CA PHE A 42 3.98 -12.16 -6.53
C PHE A 42 3.59 -13.47 -5.85
N ASP A 43 2.35 -13.91 -6.06
CA ASP A 43 1.89 -15.22 -5.64
C ASP A 43 2.28 -16.29 -6.67
N ARG A 44 3.24 -17.15 -6.30
CA ARG A 44 3.68 -18.28 -7.13
C ARG A 44 2.64 -19.39 -7.28
N ALA A 45 1.74 -19.55 -6.32
CA ALA A 45 0.73 -20.62 -6.35
C ALA A 45 -0.35 -20.31 -7.39
N SER A 46 -0.74 -19.05 -7.50
CA SER A 46 -1.77 -18.60 -8.44
C SER A 46 -1.18 -18.01 -9.74
N GLY A 47 0.04 -17.50 -9.71
CA GLY A 47 0.68 -16.82 -10.85
C GLY A 47 0.26 -15.35 -11.02
N PHE A 48 -0.31 -14.74 -9.96
CA PHE A 48 -0.79 -13.37 -9.97
C PHE A 48 0.09 -12.46 -9.10
N TYR A 49 0.22 -11.20 -9.49
CA TYR A 49 0.68 -10.10 -8.65
C TYR A 49 -0.51 -9.56 -7.84
N GLU A 50 -0.36 -9.54 -6.53
CA GLU A 50 -1.32 -8.97 -5.58
C GLU A 50 -0.80 -7.63 -5.08
N PHE A 51 -1.64 -6.61 -5.10
CA PHE A 51 -1.27 -5.28 -4.60
C PHE A 51 -2.52 -4.54 -4.11
N GLU A 52 -2.32 -3.59 -3.20
CA GLU A 52 -3.38 -2.72 -2.74
C GLU A 52 -3.41 -1.45 -3.58
N GLN A 53 -4.58 -1.12 -4.14
CA GLN A 53 -4.76 0.11 -4.91
C GLN A 53 -5.02 1.31 -3.98
N LEU A 54 -4.94 2.53 -4.54
CA LEU A 54 -5.28 3.78 -3.83
C LEU A 54 -6.66 3.79 -3.15
N ASP A 55 -7.57 2.92 -3.58
CA ASP A 55 -8.90 2.76 -3.00
C ASP A 55 -8.92 1.81 -1.78
N GLY A 56 -7.77 1.30 -1.34
CA GLY A 56 -7.62 0.34 -0.26
C GLY A 56 -8.08 -1.07 -0.64
N LYS A 57 -8.35 -1.34 -1.92
CA LYS A 57 -8.76 -2.67 -2.37
C LYS A 57 -7.57 -3.46 -2.85
N ARG A 58 -7.51 -4.71 -2.38
CA ARG A 58 -6.58 -5.72 -2.88
C ARG A 58 -7.04 -6.21 -4.24
N THR A 59 -6.25 -5.91 -5.26
CA THR A 59 -6.44 -6.38 -6.63
C THR A 59 -5.37 -7.41 -6.95
N ARG A 60 -5.71 -8.33 -7.85
CA ARG A 60 -4.79 -9.36 -8.35
C ARG A 60 -4.72 -9.29 -9.86
N ILE A 61 -3.53 -9.25 -10.40
CA ILE A 61 -3.27 -9.16 -11.85
C ILE A 61 -2.36 -10.28 -12.30
N ASN A 62 -2.68 -10.89 -13.43
CA ASN A 62 -1.85 -11.95 -13.99
C ASN A 62 -0.51 -11.36 -14.45
N LYS A 63 0.60 -12.04 -14.17
CA LYS A 63 1.94 -11.66 -14.66
C LYS A 63 1.98 -11.38 -16.16
N ASP A 64 1.16 -12.06 -16.96
CA ASP A 64 1.12 -11.95 -18.41
C ASP A 64 0.50 -10.63 -18.88
N GLN A 65 -0.18 -9.91 -17.99
CA GLN A 65 -0.75 -8.59 -18.27
C GLN A 65 0.17 -7.45 -17.80
N VAL A 66 1.18 -7.75 -16.99
CA VAL A 66 2.14 -6.77 -16.49
C VAL A 66 3.21 -6.54 -17.53
N ARG A 67 3.39 -5.28 -17.93
CA ARG A 67 4.44 -4.85 -18.85
C ARG A 67 5.70 -4.46 -18.10
N THR A 68 5.54 -3.57 -17.12
CA THR A 68 6.63 -3.00 -16.32
C THR A 68 6.12 -2.68 -14.92
N ILE A 69 6.97 -2.86 -13.92
CA ILE A 69 6.74 -2.38 -12.55
C ILE A 69 7.83 -1.35 -12.26
N THR A 70 7.42 -0.15 -11.85
CA THR A 70 8.31 0.97 -11.54
C THR A 70 8.03 1.44 -10.12
N ASP A 71 9.05 1.44 -9.28
CA ASP A 71 8.99 2.02 -7.93
C ASP A 71 9.16 3.54 -8.01
N LEU A 72 8.43 4.29 -7.18
CA LEU A 72 8.53 5.76 -7.09
C LEU A 72 9.53 6.22 -6.02
#